data_AF-A0A0A1U7S1-F1
#
_entry.id   AF-A0A0A1U7S1-F1
#
_cell.length_a   1.000
_cell.length_b   1.000
_cell.length_c   1.000
_cell.angle_alpha   90.00
_cell.angle_beta   90.00
_cell.angle_gamma   90.00
#
_symmetry.space_group_name_H-M   'P 1'
#
loop_
_entity.id
_entity.type
_entity.pdbx_description
1 polymer ?
#
loop_
_entity_poly.entity_id
_entity_poly.type
_entity_poly.pdbx_seq_one_letter_code
_entity_poly.pdbx_strand_id
1 'polypeptide(L)'
;MNIQPSTLEKNYLANVMLFMDSVETVCTFILVNRKCADVCNYLRVNPPLKRKSGLGDTFNSRLTKLTFALFPHIQTIQGTISELEEYSYLLDPIENIILLDMPEEMYRLFPFKNKIVEVNGRVFSDKVDFSTFPKLKKVCLEMCSFALHFPNKLQKLDLLHIKQHSCCQELYVLEKYEFVDHIILEIPETTPQDVVDRLASFATLATTTWHPKLDFRIVVLHKNDISFVPSQEITSNALYILNKRNYTIGMSVNCTETDTGNVNVNLSDCTQLNELKIVYDNVHKTTVVFPVPSNNTTSLGKLCLVAKEKKVFNPNFVTKLALCLTKDVCASLTELSLKKCSTDILSALINLKRLRLDTIQFSSNISPFTTISYLSLERCRMAQNGFKAFYPSSLKKLEVFNCDEHIIKHINDLSGSTLLDTLSVSGRSNESKKIDLERFGGIHSLYILQTTFKKYPIHLNHLKIGCFDNCKLDFKSLRKIETLLVSKCFNISLSLNPNIQQLIFEGCQPLILNLNQLEGVKSVKINSTAKINFDFIPKTITSLFVLPSTNIDFNRLKRFPFLNPVNIN
;
A
#
# COMPACT_ATOMS: atom_id res chain seq x y z
N MET A 1 -17.26 -11.42 35.86
CA MET A 1 -16.65 -12.39 34.92
C MET A 1 -15.13 -12.21 34.97
N ASN A 2 -14.40 -13.17 35.55
CA ASN A 2 -12.94 -13.20 35.49
C ASN A 2 -12.51 -13.72 34.11
N ILE A 3 -12.17 -12.82 33.19
CA ILE A 3 -11.54 -13.21 31.93
C ILE A 3 -10.08 -13.54 32.26
N GLN A 4 -9.67 -14.79 32.07
CA GLN A 4 -8.28 -15.19 32.32
C GLN A 4 -7.33 -14.47 31.32
N PRO A 5 -6.15 -14.01 31.77
CA PRO A 5 -5.16 -13.34 30.90
C PRO A 5 -4.73 -14.17 29.68
N SER A 6 -4.73 -15.50 29.81
CA SER A 6 -4.39 -16.45 28.73
C SER A 6 -5.40 -16.45 27.57
N THR A 7 -6.68 -16.14 27.83
CA THR A 7 -7.71 -15.99 26.80
C THR A 7 -7.64 -14.66 26.05
N LEU A 8 -7.16 -13.60 26.70
CA LEU A 8 -6.97 -12.27 26.07
C LEU A 8 -5.88 -12.28 25.00
N GLU A 9 -4.77 -12.97 25.25
CA GLU A 9 -3.65 -13.08 24.33
C GLU A 9 -4.03 -13.84 23.04
N LYS A 10 -4.81 -14.94 23.16
CA LYS A 10 -5.27 -15.72 22.01
C LYS A 10 -6.26 -14.96 21.14
N ASN A 11 -7.20 -14.22 21.75
CA ASN A 11 -8.14 -13.36 21.02
C ASN A 11 -7.42 -12.22 20.30
N TYR A 12 -6.39 -11.63 20.93
CA TYR A 12 -5.56 -10.62 20.28
C TYR A 12 -4.84 -11.18 19.05
N LEU A 13 -4.20 -12.34 19.17
CA LEU A 13 -3.51 -13.00 18.06
C LEU A 13 -4.47 -13.44 16.94
N ALA A 14 -5.68 -13.89 17.28
CA ALA A 14 -6.74 -14.18 16.29
C ALA A 14 -7.15 -12.93 15.50
N ASN A 15 -7.25 -11.78 16.17
CA ASN A 15 -7.51 -10.52 15.48
C ASN A 15 -6.34 -10.12 14.56
N VAL A 16 -5.09 -10.38 14.96
CA VAL A 16 -3.91 -10.16 14.09
C VAL A 16 -4.01 -10.97 12.80
N MET A 17 -4.51 -12.22 12.85
CA MET A 17 -4.71 -13.05 11.67
C MET A 17 -5.72 -12.46 10.66
N LEU A 18 -6.71 -11.68 11.11
CA LEU A 18 -7.68 -11.04 10.21
C LEU A 18 -7.04 -9.95 9.33
N PHE A 19 -5.87 -9.44 9.71
CA PHE A 19 -5.11 -8.45 8.94
C PHE A 19 -4.09 -9.08 7.98
N MET A 20 -3.98 -10.41 7.96
CA MET A 20 -3.08 -11.10 7.05
C MET A 20 -3.72 -11.23 5.67
N ASP A 21 -2.94 -10.84 4.66
CA ASP A 21 -3.43 -10.69 3.32
C ASP A 21 -2.84 -11.73 2.34
N SER A 22 -2.06 -12.69 2.83
CA SER A 22 -1.48 -13.73 1.99
C SER A 22 -1.21 -15.00 2.80
N VAL A 23 -1.18 -16.14 2.10
CA VAL A 23 -0.79 -17.44 2.70
C VAL A 23 0.62 -17.33 3.25
N GLU A 24 1.51 -16.64 2.55
CA GLU A 24 2.90 -16.40 2.97
C GLU A 24 2.97 -15.66 4.32
N THR A 25 2.12 -14.65 4.51
CA THR A 25 2.02 -13.92 5.79
C THR A 25 1.52 -14.83 6.91
N VAL A 26 0.49 -15.64 6.64
CA VAL A 26 -0.04 -16.62 7.61
C VAL A 26 1.03 -17.65 7.99
N CYS A 27 1.72 -18.22 7.01
CA CYS A 27 2.81 -19.16 7.24
C CYS A 27 3.94 -18.53 8.06
N THR A 28 4.29 -17.27 7.78
CA THR A 28 5.30 -16.55 8.57
C THR A 28 4.82 -16.36 10.02
N PHE A 29 3.55 -16.04 10.22
CA PHE A 29 2.98 -15.81 11.54
C PHE A 29 2.95 -17.08 12.40
N ILE A 30 2.49 -18.21 11.85
CA ILE A 30 2.44 -19.47 12.60
C ILE A 30 3.85 -19.95 13.03
N LEU A 31 4.89 -19.52 12.31
CA LEU A 31 6.28 -19.84 12.63
C LEU A 31 6.89 -18.95 13.72
N VAL A 32 6.23 -17.86 14.12
CA VAL A 32 6.74 -16.95 15.17
C VAL A 32 6.82 -17.67 16.52
N ASN A 33 5.76 -18.40 16.91
CA ASN A 33 5.75 -19.25 18.10
C ASN A 33 4.52 -20.18 18.12
N ARG A 34 4.50 -21.13 19.07
CA ARG A 34 3.39 -22.10 19.24
C ARG A 34 2.02 -21.45 19.45
N LYS A 35 1.92 -20.32 20.17
CA LYS A 35 0.64 -19.64 20.39
C LYS A 35 0.08 -19.07 19.09
N CYS A 36 0.93 -18.56 18.20
CA CYS A 36 0.52 -18.11 16.87
C CYS A 36 0.01 -19.25 16.00
N ALA A 37 0.64 -20.43 16.08
CA ALA A 37 0.15 -21.64 15.40
C ALA A 37 -1.19 -22.11 15.98
N ASP A 38 -1.35 -22.11 17.31
CA ASP A 38 -2.57 -22.55 17.98
C ASP A 38 -3.79 -21.72 17.56
N VAL A 39 -3.61 -20.43 17.23
CA VAL A 39 -4.68 -19.51 16.80
C VAL A 39 -5.39 -19.98 15.53
N CYS A 40 -4.71 -20.69 14.64
CA CYS A 40 -5.33 -21.25 13.43
C CYS A 40 -6.44 -22.27 13.76
N ASN A 41 -6.36 -22.94 14.90
CA ASN A 41 -7.40 -23.86 15.38
C ASN A 41 -8.61 -23.13 15.99
N TYR A 42 -8.50 -21.83 16.28
CA TYR A 42 -9.61 -21.04 16.84
C TYR A 42 -10.49 -20.38 15.78
N LEU A 43 -9.95 -20.15 14.57
CA LEU A 43 -10.69 -19.45 13.53
C LEU A 43 -11.82 -20.31 12.96
N ARG A 44 -13.02 -19.71 12.96
CA ARG A 44 -14.24 -20.29 12.36
C ARG A 44 -14.56 -19.71 10.99
N VAL A 45 -13.87 -18.64 10.61
CA VAL A 45 -14.01 -17.96 9.32
C VAL A 45 -12.62 -17.89 8.68
N ASN A 46 -12.48 -18.21 7.40
CA ASN A 46 -11.17 -18.01 6.75
C ASN A 46 -10.85 -16.52 6.64
N PRO A 47 -9.58 -16.12 6.90
CA PRO A 47 -9.13 -14.77 6.65
C PRO A 47 -9.22 -14.42 5.15
N PRO A 48 -9.39 -13.12 4.81
CA PRO A 48 -9.51 -12.65 3.42
C PRO A 48 -8.13 -12.59 2.74
N LEU A 49 -7.55 -13.77 2.51
CA LEU A 49 -6.27 -13.90 1.83
C LEU A 49 -6.40 -13.34 0.41
N LYS A 50 -5.57 -12.34 0.06
CA LYS A 50 -5.64 -11.67 -1.23
C LYS A 50 -5.30 -12.65 -2.33
N ARG A 51 -6.29 -12.92 -3.18
CA ARG A 51 -6.10 -13.60 -4.46
C ARG A 51 -5.24 -12.70 -5.35
N LYS A 52 -4.17 -13.25 -5.95
CA LYS A 52 -3.37 -12.51 -6.93
C LYS A 52 -4.08 -12.56 -8.28
N SER A 53 -4.63 -11.41 -8.70
CA SER A 53 -5.19 -11.24 -10.04
C SER A 53 -4.14 -11.56 -11.11
N GLY A 54 -4.47 -12.45 -12.06
CA GLY A 54 -3.62 -12.79 -13.21
C GLY A 54 -2.83 -14.10 -13.13
N LEU A 55 -2.95 -14.89 -12.05
CA LEU A 55 -2.26 -16.18 -11.89
C LEU A 55 -3.09 -17.42 -12.27
N GLY A 56 -4.30 -17.24 -12.82
CA GLY A 56 -5.18 -18.31 -13.29
C GLY A 56 -5.90 -19.08 -12.18
N ASP A 57 -6.99 -19.77 -12.53
CA ASP A 57 -7.88 -20.49 -11.59
C ASP A 57 -7.15 -21.54 -10.74
N THR A 58 -6.06 -22.11 -11.27
CA THR A 58 -5.23 -23.13 -10.59
C THR A 58 -4.45 -22.60 -9.38
N PHE A 59 -4.14 -21.30 -9.30
CA PHE A 59 -3.47 -20.72 -8.13
C PHE A 59 -4.46 -20.50 -6.98
N ASN A 60 -5.62 -19.96 -7.31
CA ASN A 60 -6.69 -19.72 -6.33
C ASN A 60 -7.25 -21.04 -5.79
N SER A 61 -7.31 -22.06 -6.64
CA SER A 61 -7.77 -23.38 -6.22
C SER A 61 -6.84 -24.03 -5.18
N ARG A 62 -5.53 -23.99 -5.41
CA ARG A 62 -4.53 -24.43 -4.43
C ARG A 62 -4.61 -23.65 -3.11
N LEU A 63 -4.98 -22.37 -3.16
CA LEU A 63 -5.15 -21.53 -1.98
C LEU A 63 -6.34 -22.00 -1.12
N THR A 64 -7.44 -22.43 -1.72
CA THR A 64 -8.59 -23.05 -1.01
C THR A 64 -8.17 -24.32 -0.28
N LYS A 65 -7.43 -25.22 -0.95
CA LYS A 65 -6.91 -26.44 -0.31
C LYS A 65 -5.97 -26.14 0.87
N LEU A 66 -5.07 -25.17 0.71
CA LEU A 66 -4.17 -24.71 1.77
C LEU A 66 -4.94 -24.06 2.93
N THR A 67 -6.03 -23.36 2.64
CA THR A 67 -6.90 -22.75 3.66
C THR A 67 -7.48 -23.83 4.58
N PHE A 68 -7.98 -24.95 4.04
CA PHE A 68 -8.46 -26.06 4.86
C PHE A 68 -7.37 -26.74 5.69
N ALA A 69 -6.15 -26.85 5.14
CA ALA A 69 -5.01 -27.40 5.87
C ALA A 69 -4.55 -26.49 7.01
N LEU A 70 -4.60 -25.16 6.80
CA LEU A 70 -4.20 -24.18 7.80
C LEU A 70 -5.29 -23.95 8.85
N PHE A 71 -6.57 -24.03 8.48
CA PHE A 71 -7.71 -23.71 9.33
C PHE A 71 -8.66 -24.91 9.46
N PRO A 72 -8.31 -25.94 10.25
CA PRO A 72 -9.04 -27.22 10.29
C PRO A 72 -10.45 -27.13 10.89
N HIS A 73 -10.81 -25.98 11.43
CA HIS A 73 -11.99 -25.74 12.26
C HIS A 73 -12.93 -24.68 11.69
N ILE A 74 -12.70 -24.33 10.43
CA ILE A 74 -13.49 -23.36 9.68
C ILE A 74 -14.94 -23.85 9.47
N GLN A 75 -15.89 -22.96 9.70
CA GLN A 75 -17.32 -23.16 9.47
C GLN A 75 -17.86 -22.23 8.38
N THR A 76 -17.18 -21.11 8.14
CA THR A 76 -17.54 -20.13 7.10
C THR A 76 -16.40 -19.98 6.11
N ILE A 77 -16.66 -20.19 4.82
CA ILE A 77 -15.69 -20.01 3.74
C ILE A 77 -16.09 -18.87 2.81
N GLN A 78 -15.11 -18.06 2.40
CA GLN A 78 -15.25 -17.08 1.32
C GLN A 78 -14.57 -17.58 0.03
N GLY A 79 -15.30 -17.58 -1.09
CA GLY A 79 -14.93 -18.31 -2.31
C GLY A 79 -15.61 -17.79 -3.59
N THR A 80 -15.01 -18.04 -4.76
CA THR A 80 -15.77 -18.01 -6.04
C THR A 80 -16.43 -19.36 -6.29
N ILE A 81 -17.44 -19.41 -7.16
CA ILE A 81 -18.13 -20.67 -7.44
C ILE A 81 -17.24 -21.77 -8.03
N SER A 82 -16.30 -21.41 -8.92
CA SER A 82 -15.35 -22.36 -9.49
C SER A 82 -14.45 -22.98 -8.42
N GLU A 83 -14.05 -22.19 -7.41
CA GLU A 83 -13.29 -22.71 -6.26
C GLU A 83 -14.13 -23.66 -5.40
N LEU A 84 -15.41 -23.34 -5.19
CA LEU A 84 -16.30 -24.17 -4.36
C LEU A 84 -16.61 -25.52 -5.03
N GLU A 85 -16.79 -25.53 -6.35
CA GLU A 85 -17.02 -26.77 -7.11
C GLU A 85 -15.79 -27.69 -7.10
N GLU A 86 -14.60 -27.14 -7.35
CA GLU A 86 -13.34 -27.90 -7.38
C GLU A 86 -13.05 -28.60 -6.05
N TYR A 87 -13.46 -28.00 -4.94
CA TYR A 87 -13.26 -28.54 -3.58
C TYR A 87 -14.55 -28.90 -2.87
N SER A 88 -15.60 -29.26 -3.61
CA SER A 88 -16.90 -29.63 -3.05
C SER A 88 -16.80 -30.71 -1.95
N TYR A 89 -15.87 -31.66 -2.10
CA TYR A 89 -15.58 -32.70 -1.10
C TYR A 89 -14.97 -32.19 0.22
N LEU A 90 -14.42 -30.97 0.25
CA LEU A 90 -13.93 -30.31 1.47
C LEU A 90 -14.99 -29.42 2.13
N LEU A 91 -16.15 -29.23 1.48
CA LEU A 91 -17.19 -28.31 1.94
C LEU A 91 -18.20 -28.96 2.89
N ASP A 92 -18.11 -30.26 3.15
CA ASP A 92 -18.97 -30.96 4.10
C ASP A 92 -19.03 -30.29 5.50
N PRO A 93 -17.90 -29.96 6.15
CA PRO A 93 -17.90 -29.29 7.45
C PRO A 93 -18.28 -27.80 7.41
N ILE A 94 -18.42 -27.21 6.22
CA ILE A 94 -18.77 -25.80 6.05
C ILE A 94 -20.26 -25.60 6.26
N GLU A 95 -20.61 -24.70 7.17
CA GLU A 95 -21.98 -24.32 7.48
C GLU A 95 -22.45 -23.12 6.65
N ASN A 96 -21.53 -22.19 6.36
CA ASN A 96 -21.80 -20.90 5.75
C ASN A 96 -20.82 -20.58 4.61
N ILE A 97 -21.32 -19.95 3.55
CA ILE A 97 -20.54 -19.55 2.37
C ILE A 97 -20.77 -18.06 2.10
N ILE A 98 -19.66 -17.35 1.94
CA ILE A 98 -19.60 -15.97 1.43
C ILE A 98 -19.15 -16.05 -0.02
N LEU A 99 -20.08 -15.81 -0.95
CA LEU A 99 -19.80 -15.84 -2.37
C LEU A 99 -19.17 -14.51 -2.79
N LEU A 100 -17.98 -14.56 -3.42
CA LEU A 100 -17.20 -13.38 -3.77
C LEU A 100 -17.37 -12.91 -5.21
N ASP A 101 -18.01 -13.73 -6.05
CA ASP A 101 -18.51 -13.29 -7.36
C ASP A 101 -19.67 -14.19 -7.81
N MET A 102 -20.57 -13.63 -8.62
CA MET A 102 -21.71 -14.37 -9.16
C MET A 102 -21.30 -15.13 -10.44
N PRO A 103 -21.62 -16.43 -10.56
CA PRO A 103 -21.43 -17.13 -11.83
C PRO A 103 -22.34 -16.55 -12.91
N GLU A 104 -21.89 -16.63 -14.17
CA GLU A 104 -22.76 -16.45 -15.33
C GLU A 104 -23.92 -17.46 -15.33
N GLU A 105 -23.62 -18.69 -14.91
CA GLU A 105 -24.53 -19.83 -14.90
C GLU A 105 -25.08 -20.11 -13.49
N MET A 106 -26.25 -19.57 -13.19
CA MET A 106 -26.86 -19.62 -11.85
C MET A 106 -27.11 -21.04 -11.29
N TYR A 107 -27.34 -22.03 -12.15
CA TYR A 107 -27.57 -23.41 -11.71
C TYR A 107 -26.37 -24.00 -10.95
N ARG A 108 -25.17 -23.45 -11.18
CA ARG A 108 -23.94 -23.80 -10.46
C ARG A 108 -24.02 -23.50 -8.96
N LEU A 109 -24.87 -22.57 -8.54
CA LEU A 109 -25.08 -22.25 -7.12
C LEU A 109 -26.03 -23.24 -6.41
N PHE A 110 -26.81 -24.03 -7.15
CA PHE A 110 -27.82 -24.92 -6.54
C PHE A 110 -27.28 -25.92 -5.51
N PRO A 111 -26.10 -26.54 -5.69
CA PRO A 111 -25.50 -27.41 -4.67
C PRO A 111 -25.21 -26.68 -3.36
N PHE A 112 -24.99 -25.37 -3.41
CA PHE A 112 -24.53 -24.56 -2.27
C PHE A 112 -25.62 -23.67 -1.67
N LYS A 113 -26.82 -23.65 -2.26
CA LYS A 113 -27.88 -22.67 -1.95
C LYS A 113 -28.24 -22.57 -0.46
N ASN A 114 -28.18 -23.70 0.26
CA ASN A 114 -28.54 -23.78 1.68
C ASN A 114 -27.41 -23.33 2.63
N LYS A 115 -26.22 -23.06 2.09
CA LYS A 115 -25.04 -22.61 2.84
C LYS A 115 -24.70 -21.14 2.57
N ILE A 116 -25.19 -20.54 1.48
CA ILE A 116 -24.87 -19.15 1.12
C ILE A 116 -25.55 -18.18 2.10
N VAL A 117 -24.73 -17.37 2.78
CA VAL A 117 -25.17 -16.35 3.76
C VAL A 117 -24.90 -14.92 3.30
N GLU A 118 -23.92 -14.74 2.42
CA GLU A 118 -23.51 -13.45 1.88
C GLU A 118 -23.13 -13.61 0.41
N VAL A 119 -23.54 -12.63 -0.41
CA VAL A 119 -23.18 -12.54 -1.82
C VAL A 119 -22.55 -11.18 -2.08
N ASN A 120 -21.34 -11.19 -2.63
CA ASN A 120 -20.59 -10.04 -3.08
C ASN A 120 -20.25 -10.26 -4.56
N GLY A 121 -20.52 -9.31 -5.45
CA GLY A 121 -20.12 -9.46 -6.86
C GLY A 121 -20.95 -8.67 -7.85
N ARG A 122 -20.73 -8.92 -9.15
CA ARG A 122 -21.50 -8.29 -10.22
C ARG A 122 -22.59 -9.24 -10.69
N VAL A 123 -23.82 -8.75 -10.86
CA VAL A 123 -24.88 -9.55 -11.47
C VAL A 123 -24.90 -9.30 -12.98
N PHE A 124 -24.60 -10.32 -13.76
CA PHE A 124 -24.55 -10.25 -15.23
C PHE A 124 -25.88 -10.57 -15.91
N SER A 125 -26.88 -11.09 -15.20
CA SER A 125 -28.15 -11.52 -15.78
C SER A 125 -29.36 -11.04 -15.00
N ASP A 126 -30.45 -10.71 -15.70
CA ASP A 126 -31.72 -10.24 -15.14
C ASP A 126 -32.53 -11.35 -14.41
N LYS A 127 -31.96 -12.53 -14.18
CA LYS A 127 -32.69 -13.75 -13.76
C LYS A 127 -32.30 -14.32 -12.40
N VAL A 128 -31.54 -13.59 -11.60
CA VAL A 128 -31.14 -14.08 -10.26
C VAL A 128 -32.24 -13.84 -9.25
N ASP A 129 -32.91 -14.88 -8.77
CA ASP A 129 -33.85 -14.79 -7.65
C ASP A 129 -33.14 -15.11 -6.32
N PHE A 130 -32.84 -14.07 -5.52
CA PHE A 130 -32.17 -14.24 -4.23
C PHE A 130 -33.04 -14.89 -3.15
N SER A 131 -34.36 -15.00 -3.39
CA SER A 131 -35.26 -15.72 -2.48
C SER A 131 -35.03 -17.22 -2.45
N THR A 132 -34.30 -17.74 -3.43
CA THR A 132 -33.90 -19.15 -3.49
C THR A 132 -32.80 -19.52 -2.47
N PHE A 133 -32.18 -18.53 -1.80
CA PHE A 133 -31.13 -18.74 -0.80
C PHE A 133 -31.67 -18.51 0.63
N PRO A 134 -32.10 -19.56 1.35
CA PRO A 134 -32.85 -19.41 2.60
C PRO A 134 -32.05 -18.83 3.76
N LYS A 135 -30.71 -18.90 3.73
CA LYS A 135 -29.83 -18.35 4.76
C LYS A 135 -29.21 -17.00 4.38
N LEU A 136 -29.51 -16.47 3.21
CA LEU A 136 -28.92 -15.22 2.73
C LEU A 136 -29.36 -14.06 3.62
N LYS A 137 -28.38 -13.35 4.18
CA LYS A 137 -28.61 -12.18 5.03
C LYS A 137 -27.98 -10.91 4.50
N LYS A 138 -26.92 -11.03 3.69
CA LYS A 138 -26.16 -9.88 3.20
C LYS A 138 -25.96 -9.96 1.70
N VAL A 139 -26.19 -8.84 1.03
CA VAL A 139 -26.05 -8.75 -0.42
C VAL A 139 -25.31 -7.47 -0.79
N CYS A 140 -24.20 -7.61 -1.51
CA CYS A 140 -23.41 -6.50 -2.01
C CYS A 140 -23.19 -6.64 -3.52
N LEU A 141 -23.89 -5.84 -4.32
CA LEU A 141 -23.94 -6.08 -5.76
C LEU A 141 -23.70 -4.84 -6.61
N GLU A 142 -23.03 -5.03 -7.73
CA GLU A 142 -23.09 -4.12 -8.89
C GLU A 142 -24.29 -4.55 -9.75
N MET A 143 -25.33 -3.72 -9.83
CA MET A 143 -26.63 -4.09 -10.44
C MET A 143 -27.22 -3.00 -11.33
N CYS A 144 -28.10 -3.42 -12.25
CA CYS A 144 -28.90 -2.53 -13.11
C CYS A 144 -30.42 -2.58 -12.85
N SER A 145 -30.96 -3.52 -12.05
CA SER A 145 -32.41 -3.60 -11.79
C SER A 145 -32.77 -4.42 -10.53
N PHE A 146 -32.95 -3.76 -9.38
CA PHE A 146 -33.16 -4.44 -8.08
C PHE A 146 -34.44 -5.31 -8.00
N ALA A 147 -35.56 -4.84 -8.56
CA ALA A 147 -36.88 -5.45 -8.35
C ALA A 147 -37.00 -6.89 -8.88
N LEU A 148 -36.22 -7.24 -9.89
CA LEU A 148 -36.20 -8.59 -10.48
C LEU A 148 -35.53 -9.63 -9.57
N HIS A 149 -34.70 -9.17 -8.63
CA HIS A 149 -33.84 -10.05 -7.87
C HIS A 149 -34.35 -10.42 -6.47
N PHE A 150 -35.34 -9.67 -5.97
CA PHE A 150 -35.97 -9.90 -4.67
C PHE A 150 -37.50 -9.99 -4.82
N PRO A 151 -38.01 -11.02 -5.50
CA PRO A 151 -39.46 -11.20 -5.66
C PRO A 151 -40.16 -11.49 -4.32
N ASN A 152 -39.48 -12.17 -3.39
CA ASN A 152 -40.00 -12.44 -2.06
C ASN A 152 -39.71 -11.28 -1.09
N LYS A 153 -40.73 -10.47 -0.80
CA LYS A 153 -40.62 -9.34 0.13
C LYS A 153 -40.62 -9.72 1.62
N LEU A 154 -40.72 -11.01 1.95
CA LEU A 154 -40.70 -11.49 3.33
C LEU A 154 -39.31 -12.01 3.76
N GLN A 155 -38.38 -12.17 2.82
CA GLN A 155 -37.02 -12.60 3.14
C GLN A 155 -36.28 -11.47 3.85
N LYS A 156 -35.98 -11.64 5.13
CA LYS A 156 -35.28 -10.62 5.90
C LYS A 156 -33.79 -10.55 5.52
N LEU A 157 -33.29 -9.36 5.20
CA LEU A 157 -31.87 -9.09 4.97
C LEU A 157 -31.33 -8.17 6.06
N ASP A 158 -30.15 -8.49 6.57
CA ASP A 158 -29.41 -7.64 7.51
C ASP A 158 -28.77 -6.45 6.77
N LEU A 159 -28.31 -6.65 5.53
CA LEU A 159 -27.60 -5.63 4.76
C LEU A 159 -27.82 -5.78 3.25
N LEU A 160 -28.15 -4.67 2.60
CA LEU A 160 -28.12 -4.51 1.16
C LEU A 160 -27.16 -3.37 0.78
N HIS A 161 -26.15 -3.68 -0.02
CA HIS A 161 -25.19 -2.72 -0.52
C HIS A 161 -25.20 -2.72 -2.05
N ILE A 162 -25.57 -1.60 -2.66
CA ILE A 162 -25.62 -1.44 -4.11
C ILE A 162 -24.45 -0.58 -4.56
N LYS A 163 -23.63 -1.11 -5.46
CA LYS A 163 -22.44 -0.47 -6.01
C LYS A 163 -22.70 0.04 -7.43
N GLN A 164 -22.20 1.23 -7.73
CA GLN A 164 -22.07 1.78 -9.10
C GLN A 164 -23.36 1.70 -9.95
N HIS A 165 -24.50 2.17 -9.42
CA HIS A 165 -25.74 2.21 -10.21
C HIS A 165 -25.71 3.37 -11.20
N SER A 166 -25.98 3.11 -12.48
CA SER A 166 -25.97 4.13 -13.54
C SER A 166 -27.17 5.09 -13.46
N CYS A 167 -28.30 4.63 -12.89
CA CYS A 167 -29.55 5.40 -12.77
C CYS A 167 -30.02 5.44 -11.31
N CYS A 168 -29.62 6.45 -10.54
CA CYS A 168 -29.95 6.52 -9.11
C CYS A 168 -31.46 6.66 -8.82
N GLN A 169 -32.28 7.17 -9.76
CA GLN A 169 -33.72 7.28 -9.56
C GLN A 169 -34.44 5.93 -9.47
N GLU A 170 -33.92 4.88 -10.11
CA GLU A 170 -34.52 3.54 -10.04
C GLU A 170 -34.43 2.93 -8.64
N LEU A 171 -33.49 3.42 -7.81
CA LEU A 171 -33.30 2.99 -6.43
C LEU A 171 -34.41 3.49 -5.49
N TYR A 172 -35.27 4.43 -5.90
CA TYR A 172 -36.41 4.86 -5.09
C TYR A 172 -37.38 3.73 -4.77
N VAL A 173 -37.37 2.64 -5.56
CA VAL A 173 -38.19 1.47 -5.27
C VAL A 173 -37.85 0.87 -3.89
N LEU A 174 -36.60 1.01 -3.43
CA LEU A 174 -36.08 0.49 -2.16
C LEU A 174 -36.70 1.14 -0.92
N GLU A 175 -37.24 2.34 -1.05
CA GLU A 175 -37.95 3.04 0.03
C GLU A 175 -39.10 2.19 0.60
N LYS A 176 -39.65 1.27 -0.20
CA LYS A 176 -40.78 0.40 0.16
C LYS A 176 -40.36 -0.97 0.73
N TYR A 177 -39.07 -1.21 0.92
CA TYR A 177 -38.52 -2.52 1.27
C TYR A 177 -38.18 -2.60 2.76
N GLU A 178 -39.20 -2.82 3.59
CA GLU A 178 -39.07 -2.90 5.06
C GLU A 178 -38.32 -4.14 5.58
N PHE A 179 -38.10 -5.15 4.73
CA PHE A 179 -37.41 -6.38 5.13
C PHE A 179 -35.88 -6.26 5.19
N VAL A 180 -35.33 -5.10 4.81
CA VAL A 180 -33.89 -4.84 4.83
C VAL A 180 -33.55 -3.94 6.01
N ASP A 181 -32.76 -4.43 6.97
CA ASP A 181 -32.40 -3.66 8.16
C ASP A 181 -31.51 -2.44 7.81
N HIS A 182 -30.56 -2.62 6.88
CA HIS A 182 -29.62 -1.57 6.45
C HIS A 182 -29.41 -1.53 4.93
N ILE A 183 -29.55 -0.34 4.34
CA ILE A 183 -29.34 -0.08 2.92
C ILE A 183 -28.15 0.88 2.75
N ILE A 184 -27.17 0.47 1.94
CA ILE A 184 -26.01 1.28 1.54
C ILE A 184 -26.04 1.46 0.03
N LEU A 185 -25.95 2.69 -0.46
CA LEU A 185 -25.96 3.01 -1.89
C LEU A 185 -24.70 3.77 -2.29
N GLU A 186 -23.86 3.19 -3.15
CA GLU A 186 -22.77 3.94 -3.79
C GLU A 186 -23.33 4.77 -4.95
N ILE A 187 -23.27 6.09 -4.81
CA ILE A 187 -23.80 7.04 -5.79
C ILE A 187 -22.66 7.71 -6.59
N PRO A 188 -22.85 7.97 -7.90
CA PRO A 188 -21.92 8.77 -8.69
C PRO A 188 -21.78 10.21 -8.19
N GLU A 189 -20.65 10.84 -8.50
CA GLU A 189 -20.37 12.25 -8.19
C GLU A 189 -21.33 13.19 -8.92
N THR A 190 -21.78 12.79 -10.11
CA THR A 190 -22.69 13.55 -10.96
C THR A 190 -24.17 13.44 -10.54
N THR A 191 -24.46 12.77 -9.42
CA THR A 191 -25.84 12.57 -8.95
C THR A 191 -26.45 13.93 -8.54
N PRO A 192 -27.57 14.34 -9.15
CA PRO A 192 -28.26 15.59 -8.80
C PRO A 192 -28.64 15.64 -7.31
N GLN A 193 -28.60 16.83 -6.71
CA GLN A 193 -28.83 17.01 -5.26
C GLN A 193 -30.21 16.53 -4.80
N ASP A 194 -31.26 16.77 -5.59
CA ASP A 194 -32.62 16.30 -5.32
C ASP A 194 -32.70 14.77 -5.23
N VAL A 195 -31.89 14.07 -6.05
CA VAL A 195 -31.76 12.62 -5.99
C VAL A 195 -31.02 12.19 -4.73
N VAL A 196 -29.94 12.87 -4.35
CA VAL A 196 -29.18 12.62 -3.12
C VAL A 196 -30.07 12.77 -1.89
N ASP A 197 -30.79 13.90 -1.77
CA ASP A 197 -31.64 14.21 -0.63
C ASP A 197 -32.73 13.14 -0.44
N ARG A 198 -33.33 12.69 -1.55
CA ARG A 198 -34.34 11.63 -1.52
C ARG A 198 -33.75 10.28 -1.10
N LEU A 199 -32.61 9.87 -1.64
CA LEU A 199 -31.99 8.59 -1.27
C LEU A 199 -31.51 8.58 0.18
N ALA A 200 -30.99 9.70 0.69
CA ALA A 200 -30.53 9.83 2.08
C ALA A 200 -31.68 9.69 3.10
N SER A 201 -32.93 9.86 2.68
CA SER A 201 -34.09 9.71 3.57
C SER A 201 -34.30 8.27 4.06
N PHE A 202 -33.83 7.26 3.31
CA PHE A 202 -34.05 5.85 3.63
C PHE A 202 -32.78 4.97 3.54
N ALA A 203 -31.66 5.51 3.05
CA ALA A 203 -30.42 4.75 2.90
C ALA A 203 -29.19 5.54 3.40
N THR A 204 -28.13 4.80 3.75
CA THR A 204 -26.80 5.38 3.93
C THR A 204 -26.16 5.53 2.55
N LEU A 205 -25.72 6.73 2.20
CA LEU A 205 -25.12 6.98 0.90
C LEU A 205 -23.61 6.85 1.01
N ALA A 206 -23.00 6.25 0.01
CA ALA A 206 -21.56 6.13 -0.12
C ALA A 206 -21.11 6.80 -1.41
N THR A 207 -20.00 7.51 -1.39
CA THR A 207 -19.47 8.18 -2.59
C THR A 207 -17.94 8.18 -2.56
N THR A 208 -17.32 8.12 -3.74
CA THR A 208 -15.85 8.22 -3.86
C THR A 208 -15.34 9.65 -3.77
N THR A 209 -16.23 10.65 -3.83
CA THR A 209 -15.93 12.07 -3.78
C THR A 209 -17.00 12.88 -3.05
N TRP A 210 -16.66 14.12 -2.73
CA TRP A 210 -17.45 15.01 -1.89
C TRP A 210 -18.68 15.56 -2.60
N HIS A 211 -19.77 15.80 -1.84
CA HIS A 211 -21.01 16.42 -2.32
C HIS A 211 -21.28 17.75 -1.57
N PRO A 212 -21.74 18.84 -2.20
CA PRO A 212 -21.86 20.16 -1.57
C PRO A 212 -22.73 20.27 -0.32
N LYS A 213 -23.59 19.28 -0.04
CA LYS A 213 -24.49 19.26 1.12
C LYS A 213 -24.43 17.90 1.84
N LEU A 214 -23.24 17.52 2.34
CA LEU A 214 -23.08 16.26 3.06
C LEU A 214 -23.87 16.23 4.38
N ASP A 215 -24.88 15.38 4.43
CA ASP A 215 -25.56 14.92 5.64
C ASP A 215 -24.70 13.83 6.34
N PHE A 216 -24.83 13.65 7.66
CA PHE A 216 -24.16 12.59 8.44
C PHE A 216 -24.40 11.17 7.92
N ARG A 217 -25.45 10.99 7.10
CA ARG A 217 -25.81 9.73 6.41
C ARG A 217 -24.98 9.45 5.15
N ILE A 218 -24.05 10.33 4.79
CA ILE A 218 -23.19 10.18 3.61
C ILE A 218 -21.74 9.85 4.00
N VAL A 219 -21.25 8.69 3.56
CA VAL A 219 -19.91 8.15 3.83
C VAL A 219 -19.01 8.34 2.59
N VAL A 220 -17.91 9.07 2.73
CA VAL A 220 -16.94 9.22 1.65
C VAL A 220 -15.92 8.07 1.71
N LEU A 221 -15.99 7.16 0.73
CA LEU A 221 -15.12 6.00 0.60
C LEU A 221 -13.87 6.37 -0.20
N HIS A 222 -12.81 6.83 0.47
CA HIS A 222 -11.51 6.95 -0.21
C HIS A 222 -10.83 5.57 -0.25
N LYS A 223 -10.28 5.22 -1.41
CA LYS A 223 -9.84 3.87 -1.76
C LYS A 223 -8.71 3.24 -0.91
N ASN A 224 -8.31 3.81 0.24
CA ASN A 224 -7.39 3.21 1.22
C ASN A 224 -7.32 3.88 2.62
N ASP A 225 -8.14 4.89 2.97
CA ASP A 225 -8.10 5.55 4.29
C ASP A 225 -9.49 6.11 4.64
N ILE A 226 -9.93 5.98 5.90
CA ILE A 226 -11.12 6.69 6.42
C ILE A 226 -10.72 8.15 6.63
N SER A 227 -11.32 9.06 5.87
CA SER A 227 -11.12 10.51 5.98
C SER A 227 -12.33 11.20 6.57
N PHE A 228 -12.16 11.92 7.68
CA PHE A 228 -13.16 12.83 8.22
C PHE A 228 -12.79 14.28 7.86
N VAL A 229 -13.78 15.08 7.48
CA VAL A 229 -13.67 16.55 7.44
C VAL A 229 -14.92 17.12 8.12
N PRO A 230 -14.78 18.01 9.11
CA PRO A 230 -15.91 18.58 9.82
C PRO A 230 -16.60 19.61 8.92
N SER A 231 -17.91 19.48 8.74
CA SER A 231 -18.78 20.65 8.57
C SER A 231 -19.66 20.76 9.81
N GLN A 232 -19.85 22.01 10.24
CA GLN A 232 -20.56 22.54 11.40
C GLN A 232 -21.35 21.53 12.26
N GLU A 233 -21.01 21.53 13.55
CA GLU A 233 -21.60 20.74 14.63
C GLU A 233 -21.56 19.22 14.42
N ILE A 234 -20.37 18.64 14.63
CA ILE A 234 -20.29 17.24 15.08
C ILE A 234 -20.90 17.21 16.48
N THR A 235 -22.18 16.89 16.57
CA THR A 235 -22.81 16.60 17.87
C THR A 235 -22.11 15.40 18.51
N SER A 236 -21.90 15.52 19.82
CA SER A 236 -21.06 14.71 20.71
C SER A 236 -21.24 13.18 20.65
N ASN A 237 -22.27 12.68 19.96
CA ASN A 237 -22.57 11.25 19.88
C ASN A 237 -21.71 10.49 18.84
N ALA A 238 -21.27 11.14 17.75
CA ALA A 238 -20.41 10.50 16.75
C ALA A 238 -18.97 10.28 17.27
N LEU A 239 -18.51 11.16 18.17
CA LEU A 239 -17.21 11.08 18.85
C LEU A 239 -17.14 9.96 19.91
N TYR A 240 -18.28 9.55 20.48
CA TYR A 240 -18.30 8.52 21.54
C TYR A 240 -17.93 7.12 21.01
N ILE A 241 -18.12 6.85 19.71
CA ILE A 241 -17.77 5.57 19.09
C ILE A 241 -16.24 5.46 18.83
N LEU A 242 -15.52 6.58 18.75
CA LEU A 242 -14.10 6.62 18.36
C LEU A 242 -13.11 6.61 19.53
N ASN A 243 -13.57 6.87 20.76
CA ASN A 243 -12.71 6.98 21.96
C ASN A 243 -12.20 5.64 22.54
N LYS A 244 -12.40 4.50 21.85
CA LYS A 244 -11.97 3.17 22.33
C LYS A 244 -10.84 2.52 21.53
N ARG A 245 -10.18 3.23 20.63
CA ARG A 245 -9.04 2.71 19.87
C ARG A 245 -7.99 3.79 19.69
N ASN A 246 -6.74 3.48 20.02
CA ASN A 246 -5.57 4.32 19.76
C ASN A 246 -5.42 4.50 18.24
N TYR A 247 -6.13 5.46 17.65
CA TYR A 247 -5.97 5.85 16.26
C TYR A 247 -5.08 7.08 16.18
N THR A 248 -4.09 7.04 15.29
CA THR A 248 -3.43 8.24 14.77
C THR A 248 -4.48 9.06 14.03
N ILE A 249 -4.86 10.23 14.57
CA ILE A 249 -5.79 11.14 13.89
C ILE A 249 -5.04 11.79 12.73
N GLY A 250 -5.23 11.27 11.52
CA GLY A 250 -4.80 11.89 10.28
C GLY A 250 -5.99 12.60 9.63
N MET A 251 -5.89 13.92 9.44
CA MET A 251 -6.91 14.66 8.69
C MET A 251 -6.47 14.80 7.22
N SER A 252 -7.40 14.59 6.29
CA SER A 252 -7.18 14.85 4.86
C SER A 252 -8.17 15.90 4.34
N VAL A 253 -7.69 17.12 4.08
CA VAL A 253 -8.54 18.17 3.50
C VAL A 253 -8.41 18.11 1.98
N ASN A 254 -9.52 17.86 1.28
CA ASN A 254 -9.60 18.00 -0.18
C ASN A 254 -10.16 19.38 -0.52
N CYS A 255 -9.36 20.26 -1.13
CA CYS A 255 -9.84 21.56 -1.61
C CYS A 255 -10.16 21.46 -3.11
N THR A 256 -11.42 21.62 -3.48
CA THR A 256 -11.88 21.63 -4.88
C THR A 256 -12.67 22.91 -5.15
N GLU A 257 -12.15 23.72 -6.08
CA GLU A 257 -12.83 24.78 -6.87
C GLU A 257 -12.72 26.28 -6.51
N THR A 258 -12.38 26.99 -7.59
CA THR A 258 -12.78 28.31 -8.17
C THR A 258 -12.80 29.61 -7.38
N ASP A 259 -12.79 29.63 -6.05
CA ASP A 259 -12.75 30.92 -5.37
C ASP A 259 -11.32 31.36 -5.07
N THR A 260 -11.02 32.57 -5.53
CA THR A 260 -9.81 33.36 -5.25
C THR A 260 -9.61 33.70 -3.77
N GLY A 261 -10.35 33.03 -2.87
CA GLY A 261 -10.36 33.23 -1.42
C GLY A 261 -9.41 32.31 -0.66
N ASN A 262 -8.89 32.84 0.45
CA ASN A 262 -8.08 32.09 1.41
C ASN A 262 -8.89 30.90 1.96
N VAL A 263 -8.39 29.67 1.79
CA VAL A 263 -8.95 28.48 2.45
C VAL A 263 -8.52 28.48 3.92
N ASN A 264 -9.39 28.87 4.85
CA ASN A 264 -9.13 28.80 6.28
C ASN A 264 -9.59 27.46 6.85
N VAL A 265 -8.67 26.65 7.36
CA VAL A 265 -8.98 25.44 8.12
C VAL A 265 -8.82 25.75 9.61
N ASN A 266 -9.92 25.83 10.35
CA ASN A 266 -9.88 26.04 11.80
C ASN A 266 -9.69 24.69 12.52
N LEU A 267 -8.58 24.56 13.26
CA LEU A 267 -8.17 23.35 13.98
C LEU A 267 -8.39 23.43 15.49
N SER A 268 -9.18 24.39 15.98
CA SER A 268 -9.33 24.70 17.41
C SER A 268 -9.72 23.52 18.31
N ASP A 269 -10.34 22.47 17.74
CA ASP A 269 -10.92 21.37 18.50
C ASP A 269 -10.05 20.09 18.46
N CYS A 270 -8.91 20.10 17.77
CA CYS A 270 -8.03 18.94 17.62
C CYS A 270 -6.81 19.03 18.54
N THR A 271 -6.93 18.53 19.78
CA THR A 271 -5.86 18.60 20.80
C THR A 271 -4.76 17.55 20.66
N GLN A 272 -4.86 16.60 19.71
CA GLN A 272 -3.90 15.48 19.55
C GLN A 272 -3.61 15.14 18.06
N LEU A 273 -3.29 16.13 17.23
CA LEU A 273 -2.94 15.91 15.82
C LEU A 273 -1.43 15.66 15.67
N ASN A 274 -1.04 14.44 15.28
CA ASN A 274 0.38 14.08 15.03
C ASN A 274 0.75 14.11 13.54
N GLU A 275 -0.21 13.87 12.66
CA GLU A 275 -0.04 13.89 11.21
C GLU A 275 -1.16 14.68 10.51
N LEU A 276 -0.81 15.49 9.51
CA LEU A 276 -1.77 16.21 8.67
C LEU A 276 -1.44 15.99 7.19
N LYS A 277 -2.44 15.58 6.41
CA LYS A 277 -2.34 15.47 4.95
C LYS A 277 -3.30 16.45 4.30
N ILE A 278 -2.87 17.17 3.29
CA ILE A 278 -3.70 18.15 2.60
C ILE A 278 -3.56 17.90 1.11
N VAL A 279 -4.69 17.73 0.45
CA VAL A 279 -4.77 17.44 -0.96
C VAL A 279 -5.60 18.55 -1.61
N TYR A 280 -5.08 19.25 -2.61
CA TYR A 280 -5.81 20.36 -3.23
C TYR A 280 -5.79 20.22 -4.75
N ASP A 281 -6.88 20.60 -5.42
CA ASP A 281 -7.06 20.48 -6.87
C ASP A 281 -7.19 21.88 -7.51
N ASN A 282 -6.56 22.08 -8.67
CA ASN A 282 -6.66 23.29 -9.52
C ASN A 282 -6.70 24.64 -8.78
N VAL A 283 -5.56 25.09 -8.25
CA VAL A 283 -5.45 26.43 -7.68
C VAL A 283 -4.71 27.36 -8.65
N HIS A 284 -5.46 27.97 -9.56
CA HIS A 284 -4.95 29.12 -10.31
C HIS A 284 -4.90 30.33 -9.37
N LYS A 285 -3.74 30.56 -8.75
CA LYS A 285 -3.37 31.78 -8.00
C LYS A 285 -4.03 32.04 -6.63
N THR A 286 -4.03 31.10 -5.68
CA THR A 286 -4.27 31.47 -4.27
C THR A 286 -3.14 31.09 -3.34
N THR A 287 -2.88 32.01 -2.42
CA THR A 287 -2.14 31.77 -1.20
C THR A 287 -3.01 30.93 -0.28
N VAL A 288 -2.61 29.69 -0.01
CA VAL A 288 -3.32 28.84 0.96
C VAL A 288 -2.78 29.14 2.35
N VAL A 289 -3.62 29.74 3.19
CA VAL A 289 -3.27 30.10 4.58
C VAL A 289 -3.89 29.09 5.52
N PHE A 290 -3.06 28.36 6.26
CA PHE A 290 -3.54 27.48 7.33
C PHE A 290 -3.30 28.17 8.67
N PRO A 291 -4.29 28.89 9.23
CA PRO A 291 -4.17 29.42 10.58
C PRO A 291 -4.28 28.25 11.57
N VAL A 292 -3.13 27.76 12.05
CA VAL A 292 -3.13 26.85 13.20
C VAL A 292 -3.27 27.71 14.46
N PRO A 293 -4.35 27.61 15.25
CA PRO A 293 -4.49 28.41 16.45
C PRO A 293 -3.36 28.09 17.43
N SER A 294 -2.69 29.14 17.91
CA SER A 294 -1.51 29.11 18.79
C SER A 294 -1.71 28.41 20.13
N ASN A 295 -2.94 28.04 20.49
CA ASN A 295 -3.29 27.80 21.87
C ASN A 295 -3.43 26.32 22.24
N ASN A 296 -3.33 25.34 21.31
CA ASN A 296 -3.46 23.92 21.68
C ASN A 296 -2.84 22.87 20.72
N THR A 297 -1.95 23.22 19.79
CA THR A 297 -1.31 22.24 18.87
C THR A 297 0.20 22.09 19.11
N THR A 298 0.59 21.45 20.22
CA THR A 298 2.01 21.19 20.52
C THR A 298 2.57 19.91 19.89
N SER A 299 1.78 19.15 19.10
CA SER A 299 2.12 17.78 18.72
C SER A 299 2.29 17.47 17.22
N LEU A 300 2.16 18.44 16.29
CA LEU A 300 2.23 18.13 14.86
C LEU A 300 3.66 17.75 14.45
N GLY A 301 3.91 16.44 14.29
CA GLY A 301 5.21 15.89 13.94
C GLY A 301 5.43 15.75 12.42
N LYS A 302 4.35 15.57 11.65
CA LYS A 302 4.40 15.30 10.20
C LYS A 302 3.33 16.05 9.41
N LEU A 303 3.75 16.64 8.29
CA LEU A 303 2.89 17.36 7.35
C LEU A 303 3.09 16.83 5.92
N CYS A 304 1.99 16.58 5.20
CA CYS A 304 2.00 16.15 3.81
C CYS A 304 1.09 17.05 2.97
N LEU A 305 1.63 17.68 1.93
CA LEU A 305 0.90 18.55 1.02
C LEU A 305 0.98 18.00 -0.41
N VAL A 306 -0.17 17.85 -1.05
CA VAL A 306 -0.30 17.21 -2.37
C VAL A 306 -1.20 18.03 -3.29
N ALA A 307 -0.64 18.58 -4.37
CA ALA A 307 -1.45 19.12 -5.46
C ALA A 307 -1.93 18.01 -6.40
N LYS A 308 -3.23 17.91 -6.64
CA LYS A 308 -3.84 17.14 -7.73
C LYS A 308 -3.82 18.00 -8.99
N GLU A 309 -3.29 17.47 -10.09
CA GLU A 309 -3.59 18.00 -11.42
C GLU A 309 -3.81 16.82 -12.37
N LYS A 310 -4.86 16.94 -13.19
CA LYS A 310 -5.14 16.02 -14.31
C LYS A 310 -4.62 16.51 -15.67
N LYS A 311 -3.99 17.70 -15.77
CA LYS A 311 -3.49 18.23 -17.06
C LYS A 311 -2.03 18.70 -16.99
N VAL A 312 -1.25 18.28 -17.99
CA VAL A 312 0.15 18.63 -18.21
C VAL A 312 0.23 20.07 -18.74
N PHE A 313 0.43 21.08 -17.88
CA PHE A 313 0.89 22.40 -18.31
C PHE A 313 1.64 23.16 -17.19
N ASN A 314 2.85 23.61 -17.52
CA ASN A 314 3.71 24.66 -16.92
C ASN A 314 3.86 24.78 -15.37
N PRO A 315 5.08 24.71 -14.76
CA PRO A 315 5.27 24.43 -13.33
C PRO A 315 5.09 25.61 -12.35
N ASN A 316 4.46 26.72 -12.75
CA ASN A 316 4.52 27.99 -12.01
C ASN A 316 3.29 28.32 -11.15
N PHE A 317 2.43 27.35 -10.83
CA PHE A 317 1.12 27.65 -10.24
C PHE A 317 0.96 27.23 -8.76
N VAL A 318 1.91 27.62 -7.90
CA VAL A 318 1.68 28.08 -6.51
C VAL A 318 2.85 29.00 -6.15
N THR A 319 2.73 30.31 -6.34
CA THR A 319 3.84 31.26 -6.11
C THR A 319 4.11 31.59 -4.64
N LYS A 320 3.12 31.35 -3.76
CA LYS A 320 3.26 31.47 -2.30
C LYS A 320 2.28 30.54 -1.61
N LEU A 321 2.74 29.41 -1.11
CA LEU A 321 2.01 28.69 -0.07
C LEU A 321 2.35 29.37 1.26
N ALA A 322 1.61 30.42 1.63
CA ALA A 322 1.79 31.08 2.93
C ALA A 322 1.13 30.22 4.00
N LEU A 323 1.75 29.08 4.27
CA LEU A 323 1.53 28.34 5.49
C LEU A 323 1.92 29.28 6.65
N CYS A 324 0.94 29.99 7.21
CA CYS A 324 1.04 30.68 8.49
C CYS A 324 1.09 29.63 9.61
N LEU A 325 2.12 28.77 9.55
CA LEU A 325 2.50 27.95 10.68
C LEU A 325 2.88 28.90 11.80
N THR A 326 2.28 28.72 12.96
CA THR A 326 2.75 29.41 14.17
C THR A 326 4.20 29.02 14.41
N LYS A 327 4.98 29.90 15.07
CA LYS A 327 6.37 29.62 15.43
C LYS A 327 6.53 28.27 16.13
N ASP A 328 5.53 27.88 16.92
CA ASP A 328 5.52 26.63 17.67
C ASP A 328 5.37 25.40 16.77
N VAL A 329 4.55 25.46 15.71
CA VAL A 329 4.41 24.35 14.75
C VAL A 329 5.64 24.22 13.85
N CYS A 330 6.23 25.35 13.44
CA CYS A 330 7.53 25.32 12.75
C CYS A 330 8.63 24.69 13.60
N ALA A 331 8.58 24.89 14.92
CA ALA A 331 9.53 24.31 15.86
C ALA A 331 9.27 22.81 16.12
N SER A 332 8.03 22.32 16.08
CA SER A 332 7.72 20.91 16.32
C SER A 332 7.85 19.99 15.10
N LEU A 333 7.77 20.54 13.88
CA LEU A 333 7.72 19.74 12.67
C LEU A 333 9.06 19.06 12.36
N THR A 334 9.06 17.72 12.30
CA THR A 334 10.26 16.93 12.02
C THR A 334 10.23 16.25 10.65
N GLU A 335 9.04 16.05 10.08
CA GLU A 335 8.86 15.44 8.75
C GLU A 335 7.95 16.26 7.84
N LEU A 336 8.39 16.49 6.60
CA LEU A 336 7.62 17.20 5.58
C LEU A 336 7.65 16.43 4.25
N SER A 337 6.49 16.30 3.63
CA SER A 337 6.34 15.76 2.28
C SER A 337 5.60 16.75 1.39
N LEU A 338 6.24 17.22 0.32
CA LEU A 338 5.65 18.12 -0.67
C LEU A 338 5.58 17.46 -2.03
N LYS A 339 4.44 17.60 -2.71
CA LYS A 339 4.27 17.15 -4.09
C LYS A 339 3.68 18.28 -4.94
N LYS A 340 4.42 18.68 -5.98
CA LYS A 340 4.07 19.79 -6.89
C LYS A 340 3.82 21.13 -6.17
N CYS A 341 4.65 21.45 -5.17
CA CYS A 341 4.56 22.69 -4.38
C CYS A 341 5.82 23.56 -4.54
N SER A 342 5.75 24.84 -4.13
CA SER A 342 6.95 25.67 -3.92
C SER A 342 7.74 25.23 -2.66
N THR A 343 9.05 25.46 -2.67
CA THR A 343 9.97 25.19 -1.55
C THR A 343 10.22 26.39 -0.63
N ASP A 344 9.59 27.54 -0.88
CA ASP A 344 9.85 28.78 -0.12
C ASP A 344 9.63 28.62 1.40
N ILE A 345 8.72 27.73 1.79
CA ILE A 345 8.40 27.43 3.18
C ILE A 345 9.56 26.80 3.96
N LEU A 346 10.48 26.11 3.28
CA LEU A 346 11.54 25.34 3.95
C LEU A 346 12.40 26.25 4.85
N SER A 347 12.57 27.52 4.46
CA SER A 347 13.33 28.53 5.20
C SER A 347 12.87 28.74 6.65
N ALA A 348 11.59 28.49 6.95
CA ALA A 348 11.02 28.65 8.29
C ALA A 348 11.11 27.39 9.17
N LEU A 349 11.53 26.25 8.62
CA LEU A 349 11.43 24.93 9.26
C LEU A 349 12.78 24.45 9.81
N ILE A 350 13.22 25.08 10.89
CA ILE A 350 14.56 24.90 11.46
C ILE A 350 14.84 23.53 12.08
N ASN A 351 13.81 22.75 12.45
CA ASN A 351 13.96 21.45 13.13
C ASN A 351 13.67 20.24 12.21
N LEU A 352 13.53 20.48 10.91
CA LEU A 352 13.14 19.45 9.95
C LEU A 352 14.25 18.40 9.81
N LYS A 353 13.91 17.13 10.04
CA LYS A 353 14.85 15.99 9.94
C LYS A 353 14.65 15.16 8.69
N ARG A 354 13.41 15.06 8.20
CA ARG A 354 13.03 14.27 7.02
C ARG A 354 12.27 15.12 6.02
N LEU A 355 12.75 15.15 4.78
CA LEU A 355 12.12 15.91 3.70
C LEU A 355 11.90 15.01 2.47
N ARG A 356 10.66 14.96 1.97
CA ARG A 356 10.30 14.28 0.72
C ARG A 356 9.71 15.28 -0.26
N LEU A 357 10.25 15.31 -1.47
CA LEU A 357 9.89 16.25 -2.52
C LEU A 357 9.59 15.48 -3.81
N ASP A 358 8.41 15.67 -4.37
CA ASP A 358 7.97 15.02 -5.61
C ASP A 358 7.50 16.05 -6.64
N THR A 359 8.07 16.01 -7.84
CA THR A 359 7.69 16.89 -8.96
C THR A 359 7.84 18.38 -8.59
N ILE A 360 8.98 18.73 -7.97
CA ILE A 360 9.32 20.09 -7.55
C ILE A 360 10.31 20.71 -8.53
N GLN A 361 10.13 22.00 -8.84
CA GLN A 361 11.12 22.80 -9.57
C GLN A 361 11.85 23.72 -8.59
N PHE A 362 13.14 23.50 -8.40
CA PHE A 362 13.98 24.29 -7.50
C PHE A 362 14.42 25.59 -8.16
N SER A 363 14.08 26.71 -7.53
CA SER A 363 14.63 28.05 -7.80
C SER A 363 15.79 28.41 -6.86
N SER A 364 15.93 27.72 -5.73
CA SER A 364 16.97 27.91 -4.71
C SER A 364 17.63 26.57 -4.31
N ASN A 365 18.83 26.63 -3.72
CA ASN A 365 19.47 25.44 -3.15
C ASN A 365 18.85 25.04 -1.80
N ILE A 366 19.06 23.77 -1.41
CA ILE A 366 18.61 23.21 -0.14
C ILE A 366 19.77 22.91 0.82
N SER A 367 21.00 23.28 0.46
CA SER A 367 22.19 23.08 1.27
C SER A 367 22.19 23.79 2.64
N PRO A 368 21.49 24.93 2.84
CA PRO A 368 21.42 25.57 4.16
C PRO A 368 20.67 24.78 5.24
N PHE A 369 19.90 23.74 4.88
CA PHE A 369 19.07 22.99 5.84
C PHE A 369 19.87 21.93 6.61
N THR A 370 20.66 22.37 7.58
CA THR A 370 21.64 21.56 8.34
C THR A 370 21.05 20.53 9.31
N THR A 371 19.73 20.50 9.51
CA THR A 371 19.07 19.50 10.35
C THR A 371 18.55 18.29 9.56
N ILE A 372 18.46 18.41 8.23
CA ILE A 372 17.91 17.36 7.39
C ILE A 372 18.89 16.19 7.33
N SER A 373 18.43 15.03 7.80
CA SER A 373 19.21 13.79 7.80
C SER A 373 18.72 12.80 6.75
N TYR A 374 17.46 12.93 6.31
CA TYR A 374 16.86 12.14 5.24
C TYR A 374 16.23 13.06 4.21
N LEU A 375 16.66 12.92 2.96
CA LEU A 375 16.11 13.63 1.82
C LEU A 375 15.72 12.66 0.71
N SER A 376 14.49 12.81 0.21
CA SER A 376 13.99 12.06 -0.94
C SER A 376 13.49 13.04 -2.01
N LEU A 377 14.05 12.94 -3.21
CA LEU A 377 13.72 13.74 -4.37
C LEU A 377 13.19 12.81 -5.48
N GLU A 378 11.97 13.02 -5.91
CA GLU A 378 11.36 12.27 -7.01
C GLU A 378 10.89 13.24 -8.11
N ARG A 379 11.25 12.99 -9.38
CA ARG A 379 10.82 13.81 -10.54
C ARG A 379 11.09 15.32 -10.39
N CYS A 380 12.08 15.70 -9.59
CA CYS A 380 12.41 17.10 -9.36
C CYS A 380 13.31 17.65 -10.47
N ARG A 381 13.30 18.97 -10.64
CA ARG A 381 14.08 19.69 -11.65
C ARG A 381 14.68 20.97 -11.07
N MET A 382 15.77 21.46 -11.66
CA MET A 382 16.36 22.75 -11.35
C MET A 382 16.00 23.77 -12.42
N ALA A 383 15.53 24.94 -12.00
CA ALA A 383 15.17 26.02 -12.92
C ALA A 383 16.39 26.71 -13.55
N GLN A 384 17.53 26.75 -12.84
CA GLN A 384 18.75 27.42 -13.27
C GLN A 384 19.99 26.62 -12.86
N ASN A 385 21.02 26.67 -13.69
CA ASN A 385 22.34 26.11 -13.43
C ASN A 385 23.21 27.14 -12.69
N GLY A 386 23.80 26.78 -11.54
CA GLY A 386 24.75 27.69 -10.88
C GLY A 386 24.99 27.53 -9.38
N PHE A 387 24.37 26.58 -8.69
CA PHE A 387 24.67 26.40 -7.26
C PHE A 387 26.06 25.80 -7.07
N LYS A 388 26.83 26.32 -6.10
CA LYS A 388 28.11 25.72 -5.68
C LYS A 388 27.92 24.41 -4.91
N ALA A 389 26.83 24.32 -4.14
CA ALA A 389 26.43 23.14 -3.39
C ALA A 389 24.90 23.10 -3.31
N PHE A 390 24.32 21.94 -3.61
CA PHE A 390 22.87 21.76 -3.61
C PHE A 390 22.34 21.06 -2.36
N TYR A 391 23.01 20.00 -1.89
CA TYR A 391 22.53 19.13 -0.82
C TYR A 391 22.99 19.59 0.59
N PRO A 392 22.21 19.33 1.66
CA PRO A 392 22.67 19.53 3.03
C PRO A 392 23.86 18.64 3.41
N SER A 393 24.79 19.18 4.19
CA SER A 393 25.96 18.43 4.69
C SER A 393 25.61 17.40 5.78
N SER A 394 24.47 17.56 6.45
CA SER A 394 23.97 16.70 7.53
C SER A 394 23.31 15.39 7.06
N LEU A 395 23.22 15.17 5.76
CA LEU A 395 22.52 14.01 5.20
C LEU A 395 23.15 12.69 5.62
N LYS A 396 22.32 11.80 6.14
CA LYS A 396 22.62 10.38 6.37
C LYS A 396 22.04 9.49 5.30
N LYS A 397 20.91 9.89 4.72
CA LYS A 397 20.24 9.15 3.66
C LYS A 397 19.72 10.08 2.57
N LEU A 398 20.09 9.78 1.33
CA LEU A 398 19.68 10.50 0.14
C LEU A 398 19.02 9.55 -0.86
N GLU A 399 17.84 9.93 -1.35
CA GLU A 399 17.14 9.23 -2.42
C GLU A 399 16.85 10.22 -3.56
N VAL A 400 17.27 9.89 -4.78
CA VAL A 400 17.11 10.74 -5.97
C VAL A 400 16.59 9.88 -7.12
N PHE A 401 15.32 10.06 -7.48
CA PHE A 401 14.65 9.21 -8.46
C PHE A 401 14.06 10.05 -9.59
N ASN A 402 14.45 9.75 -10.84
CA ASN A 402 13.91 10.39 -12.06
C ASN A 402 14.02 11.93 -12.04
N CYS A 403 15.01 12.47 -11.34
CA CYS A 403 15.32 13.89 -11.35
C CYS A 403 16.09 14.27 -12.62
N ASP A 404 16.16 15.57 -12.91
CA ASP A 404 16.97 16.06 -14.03
C ASP A 404 18.49 15.86 -13.80
N GLU A 405 19.25 16.07 -14.88
CA GLU A 405 20.70 15.92 -14.87
C GLU A 405 21.42 16.86 -13.88
N HIS A 406 20.89 18.06 -13.68
CA HIS A 406 21.51 19.08 -12.86
C HIS A 406 21.46 18.69 -11.36
N ILE A 407 20.34 18.16 -10.88
CA ILE A 407 20.23 17.62 -9.50
C ILE A 407 21.19 16.44 -9.30
N ILE A 408 21.29 15.56 -10.31
CA ILE A 408 22.14 14.36 -10.24
C ILE A 408 23.62 14.74 -10.17
N LYS A 409 24.05 15.74 -10.95
CA LYS A 409 25.46 16.20 -10.97
C LYS A 409 25.97 16.62 -9.60
N HIS A 410 25.13 17.25 -8.79
CA HIS A 410 25.47 17.71 -7.45
C HIS A 410 25.65 16.59 -6.42
N ILE A 411 25.31 15.33 -6.74
CA ILE A 411 25.53 14.21 -5.81
C ILE A 411 27.03 14.08 -5.50
N ASN A 412 27.90 14.32 -6.49
CA ASN A 412 29.36 14.27 -6.32
C ASN A 412 29.89 15.26 -5.27
N ASP A 413 29.17 16.35 -4.99
CA ASP A 413 29.55 17.33 -3.97
C ASP A 413 29.48 16.73 -2.56
N LEU A 414 28.73 15.63 -2.37
CA LEU A 414 28.63 14.89 -1.12
C LEU A 414 29.73 13.84 -0.92
N SER A 415 30.64 13.66 -1.89
CA SER A 415 31.65 12.60 -1.83
C SER A 415 32.58 12.70 -0.62
N GLY A 416 32.82 13.90 -0.08
CA GLY A 416 33.58 14.12 1.15
C GLY A 416 32.79 13.91 2.45
N SER A 417 31.49 13.61 2.37
CA SER A 417 30.65 13.42 3.56
C SER A 417 30.90 12.06 4.20
N THR A 418 31.28 12.07 5.48
CA THR A 418 31.38 10.85 6.30
C THR A 418 30.03 10.44 6.91
N LEU A 419 29.02 11.30 6.82
CA LEU A 419 27.70 11.07 7.42
C LEU A 419 26.75 10.31 6.50
N LEU A 420 26.95 10.40 5.18
CA LEU A 420 26.06 9.78 4.20
C LEU A 420 26.26 8.27 4.18
N ASP A 421 25.32 7.56 4.79
CA ASP A 421 25.32 6.11 4.95
C ASP A 421 24.55 5.39 3.82
N THR A 422 23.44 6.00 3.38
CA THR A 422 22.55 5.41 2.39
C THR A 422 22.34 6.33 1.19
N LEU A 423 22.60 5.82 -0.02
CA LEU A 423 22.33 6.51 -1.28
C LEU A 423 21.42 5.69 -2.17
N SER A 424 20.35 6.28 -2.68
CA SER A 424 19.47 5.68 -3.69
C SER A 424 19.39 6.58 -4.91
N VAL A 425 19.69 6.05 -6.11
CA VAL A 425 19.68 6.81 -7.35
C VAL A 425 18.96 6.03 -8.45
N SER A 426 17.99 6.68 -9.11
CA SER A 426 17.40 6.22 -10.38
C SER A 426 17.48 7.33 -11.40
N GLY A 427 17.98 7.01 -12.59
CA GLY A 427 18.03 7.98 -13.69
C GLY A 427 18.20 7.31 -15.04
N ARG A 428 17.53 7.87 -16.05
CA ARG A 428 17.75 7.56 -17.46
C ARG A 428 18.79 8.50 -18.11
N SER A 429 19.30 9.48 -17.37
CA SER A 429 20.23 10.48 -17.88
C SER A 429 21.65 9.94 -17.95
N ASN A 430 22.46 10.44 -18.89
CA ASN A 430 23.88 10.08 -18.95
C ASN A 430 24.67 10.62 -17.74
N GLU A 431 24.18 11.66 -17.06
CA GLU A 431 24.80 12.23 -15.87
C GLU A 431 24.80 11.27 -14.67
N SER A 432 23.81 10.38 -14.56
CA SER A 432 23.83 9.38 -13.49
C SER A 432 25.05 8.47 -13.58
N LYS A 433 25.63 8.26 -14.78
CA LYS A 433 26.86 7.49 -14.97
C LYS A 433 28.13 8.25 -14.57
N LYS A 434 28.03 9.58 -14.35
CA LYS A 434 29.15 10.45 -13.95
C LYS A 434 29.28 10.60 -12.43
N ILE A 435 28.41 9.97 -11.64
CA ILE A 435 28.60 9.94 -10.18
C ILE A 435 29.80 9.05 -9.90
N ASP A 436 30.83 9.62 -9.27
CA ASP A 436 32.04 8.91 -8.89
C ASP A 436 31.85 8.25 -7.53
N LEU A 437 31.20 7.09 -7.56
CA LEU A 437 30.86 6.34 -6.35
C LEU A 437 32.08 5.88 -5.54
N GLU A 438 33.27 5.78 -6.13
CA GLU A 438 34.48 5.37 -5.38
C GLU A 438 34.84 6.35 -4.27
N ARG A 439 34.50 7.62 -4.45
CA ARG A 439 34.85 8.67 -3.48
C ARG A 439 34.01 8.62 -2.21
N PHE A 440 32.90 7.90 -2.22
CA PHE A 440 31.97 7.84 -1.10
C PHE A 440 32.39 6.79 -0.08
N GLY A 441 33.37 7.13 0.76
CA GLY A 441 33.90 6.23 1.79
C GLY A 441 32.90 5.87 2.91
N GLY A 442 31.88 6.69 3.13
CA GLY A 442 30.89 6.50 4.22
C GLY A 442 29.64 5.69 3.87
N ILE A 443 29.42 5.33 2.60
CA ILE A 443 28.18 4.66 2.18
C ILE A 443 28.27 3.15 2.47
N HIS A 444 27.33 2.64 3.28
CA HIS A 444 27.15 1.21 3.54
C HIS A 444 25.98 0.61 2.76
N SER A 445 25.00 1.44 2.37
CA SER A 445 23.80 1.01 1.64
C SER A 445 23.62 1.78 0.33
N LEU A 446 23.59 1.07 -0.78
CA LEU A 446 23.44 1.66 -2.11
C LEU A 446 22.27 1.03 -2.86
N TYR A 447 21.36 1.86 -3.36
CA TYR A 447 20.27 1.43 -4.23
C TYR A 447 20.35 2.13 -5.59
N ILE A 448 20.42 1.34 -6.66
CA ILE A 448 20.55 1.84 -8.01
C ILE A 448 19.47 1.27 -8.90
N LEU A 449 18.82 2.13 -9.69
CA LEU A 449 17.87 1.73 -10.72
C LEU A 449 18.23 2.37 -12.05
N GLN A 450 18.15 1.60 -13.15
CA GLN A 450 18.25 2.10 -14.53
C GLN A 450 19.59 2.75 -14.92
N THR A 451 20.61 2.78 -14.06
CA THR A 451 21.95 3.33 -14.34
C THR A 451 23.06 2.40 -13.88
N THR A 452 24.12 2.22 -14.66
CA THR A 452 25.27 1.40 -14.27
C THR A 452 26.48 2.26 -13.94
N PHE A 453 27.29 1.79 -13.00
CA PHE A 453 28.52 2.44 -12.59
C PHE A 453 29.71 1.56 -12.93
N LYS A 454 30.82 2.19 -13.33
CA LYS A 454 32.07 1.45 -13.58
C LYS A 454 32.64 0.86 -12.30
N LYS A 455 32.44 1.56 -11.18
CA LYS A 455 33.04 1.25 -9.89
C LYS A 455 32.10 1.61 -8.75
N TYR A 456 32.25 0.92 -7.64
CA TYR A 456 31.36 0.99 -6.48
C TYR A 456 32.17 1.23 -5.19
N PRO A 457 31.56 1.79 -4.13
CA PRO A 457 32.23 1.97 -2.85
C PRO A 457 32.65 0.62 -2.25
N ILE A 458 33.89 0.51 -1.80
CA ILE A 458 34.46 -0.75 -1.28
C ILE A 458 33.90 -1.17 0.10
N HIS A 459 33.23 -0.26 0.79
CA HIS A 459 32.68 -0.46 2.15
C HIS A 459 31.18 -0.79 2.17
N LEU A 460 30.57 -1.07 1.01
CA LEU A 460 29.17 -1.46 0.94
C LEU A 460 28.87 -2.77 1.66
N ASN A 461 27.83 -2.75 2.49
CA ASN A 461 27.24 -3.92 3.13
C ASN A 461 25.97 -4.36 2.37
N HIS A 462 25.18 -3.39 1.89
CA HIS A 462 23.94 -3.64 1.18
C HIS A 462 23.95 -2.98 -0.20
N LEU A 463 23.76 -3.79 -1.23
CA LEU A 463 23.62 -3.32 -2.60
C LEU A 463 22.27 -3.78 -3.16
N LYS A 464 21.47 -2.82 -3.58
CA LYS A 464 20.24 -3.06 -4.32
C LYS A 464 20.41 -2.51 -5.73
N ILE A 465 20.12 -3.31 -6.74
CA ILE A 465 20.16 -2.93 -8.13
C ILE A 465 18.88 -3.30 -8.86
N GLY A 466 18.54 -2.60 -9.94
CA GLY A 466 17.43 -3.03 -10.77
C GLY A 466 17.18 -2.29 -12.07
N CYS A 467 16.27 -2.85 -12.87
CA CYS A 467 15.85 -2.33 -14.18
C CYS A 467 17.01 -2.21 -15.17
N PHE A 468 17.79 -3.29 -15.32
CA PHE A 468 18.88 -3.37 -16.29
C PHE A 468 18.62 -4.41 -17.36
N ASP A 469 19.00 -4.09 -18.60
CA ASP A 469 18.86 -4.99 -19.74
C ASP A 469 20.21 -5.23 -20.41
N ASN A 470 20.52 -6.50 -20.72
CA ASN A 470 21.68 -6.91 -21.52
C ASN A 470 23.04 -6.36 -21.00
N CYS A 471 23.24 -6.36 -19.67
CA CYS A 471 24.47 -5.82 -19.07
C CYS A 471 25.26 -6.86 -18.27
N LYS A 472 26.59 -6.68 -18.24
CA LYS A 472 27.49 -7.40 -17.34
C LYS A 472 27.83 -6.52 -16.15
N LEU A 473 27.61 -7.04 -14.94
CA LEU A 473 27.90 -6.34 -13.69
C LEU A 473 28.93 -7.14 -12.89
N ASP A 474 29.97 -6.45 -12.42
CA ASP A 474 31.04 -7.04 -11.62
C ASP A 474 31.07 -6.44 -10.22
N PHE A 475 30.88 -7.30 -9.23
CA PHE A 475 30.85 -6.99 -7.81
C PHE A 475 31.94 -7.71 -7.02
N LYS A 476 32.92 -8.34 -7.68
CA LYS A 476 34.01 -9.06 -7.00
C LYS A 476 34.82 -8.18 -6.05
N SER A 477 34.97 -6.90 -6.37
CA SER A 477 35.71 -5.93 -5.56
C SER A 477 35.02 -5.55 -4.25
N LEU A 478 33.72 -5.83 -4.10
CA LEU A 478 32.95 -5.50 -2.90
C LEU A 478 33.23 -6.52 -1.79
N ARG A 479 34.28 -6.30 -1.00
CA ARG A 479 34.75 -7.29 -0.01
C ARG A 479 33.87 -7.43 1.24
N LYS A 480 33.12 -6.37 1.57
CA LYS A 480 32.27 -6.28 2.77
C LYS A 480 30.77 -6.52 2.50
N ILE A 481 30.39 -6.79 1.25
CA ILE A 481 28.99 -6.93 0.89
C ILE A 481 28.35 -8.15 1.57
N GLU A 482 27.26 -7.92 2.28
CA GLU A 482 26.49 -8.95 2.97
C GLU A 482 25.22 -9.27 2.19
N THR A 483 24.54 -8.25 1.68
CA THR A 483 23.27 -8.39 0.96
C THR A 483 23.36 -7.83 -0.45
N LEU A 484 22.98 -8.64 -1.43
CA LEU A 484 22.76 -8.20 -2.81
C LEU A 484 21.32 -8.49 -3.23
N LEU A 485 20.58 -7.43 -3.58
CA LEU A 485 19.24 -7.52 -4.15
C LEU A 485 19.28 -7.05 -5.62
N VAL A 486 18.79 -7.88 -6.52
CA VAL A 486 18.71 -7.62 -7.96
C VAL A 486 17.25 -7.71 -8.39
N SER A 487 16.72 -6.62 -8.97
CA SER A 487 15.29 -6.51 -9.26
C SER A 487 14.99 -6.07 -10.69
N LYS A 488 14.05 -6.72 -11.36
CA LYS A 488 13.54 -6.35 -12.70
C LYS A 488 14.66 -6.23 -13.74
N CYS A 489 15.63 -7.14 -13.72
CA CYS A 489 16.73 -7.14 -14.69
C CYS A 489 16.57 -8.24 -15.74
N PHE A 490 16.89 -7.94 -16.99
CA PHE A 490 16.76 -8.85 -18.11
C PHE A 490 18.10 -9.14 -18.79
N ASN A 491 18.40 -10.42 -19.07
CA ASN A 491 19.66 -10.86 -19.71
C ASN A 491 20.95 -10.31 -19.06
N ILE A 492 21.02 -10.33 -17.73
CA ILE A 492 22.20 -9.83 -17.01
C ILE A 492 23.19 -10.94 -16.68
N SER A 493 24.47 -10.62 -16.70
CA SER A 493 25.56 -11.48 -16.22
C SER A 493 26.18 -10.86 -14.96
N LEU A 494 26.24 -11.62 -13.87
CA LEU A 494 26.74 -11.16 -12.59
C LEU A 494 28.06 -11.86 -12.23
N SER A 495 29.07 -11.08 -11.87
CA SER A 495 30.28 -11.58 -11.20
C SER A 495 30.21 -11.17 -9.72
N LEU A 496 30.14 -12.16 -8.84
CA LEU A 496 29.79 -11.97 -7.43
C LEU A 496 31.00 -12.19 -6.51
N ASN A 497 31.03 -11.50 -5.36
CA ASN A 497 32.01 -11.73 -4.31
C ASN A 497 31.61 -12.98 -3.48
N PRO A 498 32.55 -13.88 -3.14
CA PRO A 498 32.25 -15.11 -2.39
C PRO A 498 31.68 -14.89 -0.97
N ASN A 499 31.88 -13.70 -0.39
CA ASN A 499 31.48 -13.39 0.99
C ASN A 499 30.01 -12.94 1.15
N ILE A 500 29.26 -12.82 0.05
CA ILE A 500 27.84 -12.45 0.11
C ILE A 500 27.10 -13.45 1.00
N GLN A 501 26.32 -12.96 1.96
CA GLN A 501 25.53 -13.81 2.86
C GLN A 501 24.09 -13.99 2.37
N GLN A 502 23.53 -12.96 1.72
CA GLN A 502 22.15 -12.94 1.26
C GLN A 502 22.03 -12.47 -0.19
N LEU A 503 21.36 -13.29 -1.00
CA LEU A 503 21.04 -13.00 -2.40
C LEU A 503 19.53 -12.93 -2.60
N ILE A 504 19.05 -11.85 -3.19
CA ILE A 504 17.62 -11.65 -3.48
C ILE A 504 17.46 -11.29 -4.95
N PHE A 505 16.66 -12.04 -5.69
CA PHE A 505 16.31 -11.80 -7.08
C PHE A 505 14.81 -11.60 -7.22
N GLU A 506 14.36 -10.48 -7.77
CA GLU A 506 12.93 -10.16 -7.91
C GLU A 506 12.59 -9.75 -9.33
N GLY A 507 11.79 -10.53 -10.05
CA GLY A 507 11.33 -10.19 -11.41
C GLY A 507 12.43 -10.17 -12.49
N CYS A 508 13.48 -10.98 -12.37
CA CYS A 508 14.56 -11.08 -13.37
C CYS A 508 14.32 -12.18 -14.42
N GLN A 509 14.68 -11.97 -15.70
CA GLN A 509 14.49 -12.97 -16.77
C GLN A 509 15.47 -12.83 -17.96
N PRO A 510 15.98 -13.94 -18.53
CA PRO A 510 16.53 -15.11 -17.85
C PRO A 510 17.77 -14.75 -17.03
N LEU A 511 17.93 -15.40 -15.88
CA LEU A 511 19.10 -15.24 -15.02
C LEU A 511 19.83 -16.57 -14.91
N ILE A 512 21.07 -16.63 -15.40
CA ILE A 512 21.97 -17.78 -15.24
C ILE A 512 22.91 -17.44 -14.08
N LEU A 513 22.71 -18.08 -12.94
CA LEU A 513 23.57 -17.93 -11.77
C LEU A 513 24.45 -19.16 -11.61
N ASN A 514 25.75 -18.93 -11.44
CA ASN A 514 26.68 -19.95 -10.96
C ASN A 514 26.97 -19.65 -9.49
N LEU A 515 26.29 -20.37 -8.59
CA LEU A 515 26.40 -20.13 -7.15
C LEU A 515 27.56 -20.91 -6.50
N ASN A 516 28.24 -21.81 -7.22
CA ASN A 516 29.32 -22.66 -6.70
C ASN A 516 30.44 -21.90 -6.00
N GLN A 517 30.68 -20.68 -6.46
CA GLN A 517 31.79 -19.84 -6.02
C GLN A 517 31.43 -19.02 -4.78
N LEU A 518 30.23 -19.20 -4.21
CA LEU A 518 29.70 -18.35 -3.14
C LEU A 518 29.58 -19.11 -1.82
N GLU A 519 30.72 -19.54 -1.29
CA GLU A 519 30.78 -20.36 -0.07
C GLU A 519 30.14 -19.67 1.16
N GLY A 520 30.10 -18.34 1.20
CA GLY A 520 29.52 -17.57 2.31
C GLY A 520 27.99 -17.42 2.31
N VAL A 521 27.29 -17.85 1.26
CA VAL A 521 25.84 -17.58 1.11
C VAL A 521 25.02 -18.43 2.06
N LYS A 522 24.22 -17.77 2.91
CA LYS A 522 23.31 -18.40 3.88
C LYS A 522 21.84 -18.35 3.43
N SER A 523 21.45 -17.30 2.72
CA SER A 523 20.07 -17.07 2.30
C SER A 523 19.96 -16.70 0.83
N VAL A 524 19.09 -17.39 0.09
CA VAL A 524 18.81 -17.13 -1.32
C VAL A 524 17.30 -17.00 -1.50
N LYS A 525 16.85 -15.86 -2.02
CA LYS A 525 15.45 -15.60 -2.38
C LYS A 525 15.34 -15.32 -3.86
N ILE A 526 14.58 -16.14 -4.58
CA ILE A 526 14.39 -16.03 -6.03
C ILE A 526 12.90 -15.91 -6.33
N ASN A 527 12.47 -14.66 -6.42
CA ASN A 527 11.14 -14.22 -6.78
C ASN A 527 11.09 -13.87 -8.28
N SER A 528 11.45 -14.82 -9.14
CA SER A 528 11.55 -14.61 -10.59
C SER A 528 11.39 -15.92 -11.37
N THR A 529 11.08 -15.87 -12.66
CA THR A 529 10.99 -17.08 -13.51
C THR A 529 12.38 -17.56 -13.99
N ALA A 530 13.43 -17.33 -13.20
CA ALA A 530 14.80 -17.66 -13.57
C ALA A 530 15.01 -19.17 -13.68
N LYS A 531 15.80 -19.61 -14.67
CA LYS A 531 16.29 -21.00 -14.76
C LYS A 531 17.51 -21.14 -13.85
N ILE A 532 17.31 -21.65 -12.64
CA ILE A 532 18.39 -21.88 -11.69
C ILE A 532 18.97 -23.27 -11.94
N ASN A 533 20.30 -23.38 -12.04
CA ASN A 533 20.96 -24.67 -12.00
C ASN A 533 21.27 -25.06 -10.55
N PHE A 534 20.45 -25.95 -10.00
CA PHE A 534 20.57 -26.43 -8.62
C PHE A 534 21.79 -27.34 -8.37
N ASP A 535 22.46 -27.83 -9.42
CA ASP A 535 23.65 -28.68 -9.27
C ASP A 535 24.84 -27.91 -8.69
N PHE A 536 24.72 -26.58 -8.66
CA PHE A 536 25.82 -25.67 -8.41
C PHE A 536 25.57 -24.70 -7.26
N ILE A 537 24.85 -25.16 -6.23
CA ILE A 537 24.49 -24.34 -5.08
C ILE A 537 25.37 -24.72 -3.87
N PRO A 538 25.90 -23.74 -3.11
CA PRO A 538 26.68 -23.98 -1.89
C PRO A 538 25.92 -24.80 -0.85
N LYS A 539 26.64 -25.70 -0.17
CA LYS A 539 26.07 -26.50 0.94
C LYS A 539 25.77 -25.67 2.20
N THR A 540 26.25 -24.43 2.26
CA THR A 540 26.14 -23.49 3.38
C THR A 540 24.77 -22.79 3.48
N ILE A 541 23.88 -23.01 2.51
CA ILE A 541 22.55 -22.41 2.50
C ILE A 541 21.67 -22.99 3.63
N THR A 542 21.05 -22.06 4.37
CA THR A 542 20.10 -22.35 5.47
C THR A 542 18.66 -21.92 5.15
N SER A 543 18.50 -21.02 4.16
CA SER A 543 17.22 -20.47 3.73
C SER A 543 17.19 -20.33 2.21
N LEU A 544 16.20 -20.95 1.55
CA LEU A 544 16.03 -20.94 0.11
C LEU A 544 14.55 -20.71 -0.24
N PHE A 545 14.22 -19.53 -0.72
CA PHE A 545 12.88 -19.22 -1.22
C PHE A 545 12.91 -19.16 -2.74
N VAL A 546 12.05 -19.90 -3.43
CA VAL A 546 11.99 -19.89 -4.90
C VAL A 546 10.53 -19.91 -5.35
N LEU A 547 10.14 -18.97 -6.21
CA LEU A 547 8.76 -18.95 -6.70
C LEU A 547 8.37 -20.27 -7.42
N PRO A 548 7.12 -20.76 -7.27
CA PRO A 548 6.65 -22.03 -7.84
C PRO A 548 6.73 -22.18 -9.36
N SER A 549 6.97 -21.09 -10.10
CA SER A 549 7.13 -21.10 -11.56
C SER A 549 8.42 -21.74 -12.06
N THR A 550 9.38 -22.02 -11.18
CA THR A 550 10.62 -22.73 -11.53
C THR A 550 10.41 -24.23 -11.37
N ASN A 551 10.70 -25.04 -12.41
CA ASN A 551 10.76 -26.50 -12.30
C ASN A 551 11.91 -26.89 -11.34
N ILE A 552 11.61 -27.06 -10.05
CA ILE A 552 12.57 -27.51 -9.05
C ILE A 552 12.47 -29.03 -8.92
N ASP A 553 13.57 -29.73 -9.15
CA ASP A 553 13.71 -31.14 -8.79
C ASP A 553 13.95 -31.24 -7.28
N PHE A 554 12.88 -31.48 -6.51
CA PHE A 554 12.91 -31.60 -5.05
C PHE A 554 13.90 -32.67 -4.55
N ASN A 555 14.25 -33.68 -5.35
CA ASN A 555 15.26 -34.66 -4.95
C ASN A 555 16.66 -34.07 -4.86
N ARG A 556 16.93 -32.98 -5.58
CA ARG A 556 18.21 -32.24 -5.50
C ARG A 556 18.31 -31.39 -4.23
N LEU A 557 17.19 -30.99 -3.64
CA LEU A 557 17.17 -30.22 -2.39
C LEU A 557 17.64 -31.04 -1.18
N LYS A 558 17.57 -32.39 -1.24
CA LYS A 558 18.11 -33.29 -0.20
C LYS A 558 19.63 -33.17 -0.02
N ARG A 559 20.34 -32.51 -0.94
CA ARG A 559 21.79 -32.29 -0.87
C ARG A 559 22.20 -31.12 0.03
N PHE A 560 21.25 -30.34 0.55
CA PHE A 560 21.53 -29.21 1.45
C PHE A 560 21.29 -29.62 2.92
N PRO A 561 22.34 -29.99 3.68
CA PRO A 561 22.19 -30.56 5.02
C PRO A 561 21.67 -29.57 6.07
N PHE A 562 21.79 -28.26 5.80
CA PHE A 562 21.35 -27.19 6.70
C PHE A 562 20.06 -26.49 6.24
N LEU A 563 19.46 -26.96 5.14
CA LEU A 563 18.24 -26.38 4.62
C LEU A 563 17.06 -26.86 5.47
N ASN A 564 16.50 -25.95 6.26
CA ASN A 564 15.34 -26.27 7.09
C ASN A 564 14.13 -26.56 6.18
N PRO A 565 13.44 -27.71 6.32
CA PRO A 565 12.26 -28.05 5.52
C PRO A 565 11.15 -26.99 5.59
N VAL A 566 11.09 -26.24 6.69
CA VAL A 566 10.17 -25.12 6.94
C VAL A 566 10.46 -23.90 6.05
N ASN A 567 11.68 -23.81 5.49
CA ASN A 567 12.14 -22.68 4.66
C ASN A 567 12.03 -22.97 3.16
N ILE A 568 11.37 -24.05 2.74
CA ILE A 568 11.14 -24.42 1.33
C ILE A 568 9.70 -24.03 0.98
N ASN A 569 9.53 -22.97 0.20
CA ASN A 569 8.26 -22.58 -0.42
C ASN A 569 8.46 -22.40 -1.92
#